data_AF-A0AAV4CCL0-F1
#
_entry.id   AF-A0AAV4CCL0-F1
#
_cell.length_a   1.000
_cell.length_b   1.000
_cell.length_c   1.000
_cell.angle_alpha   90.00
_cell.angle_beta   90.00
_cell.angle_gamma   90.00
#
_symmetry.space_group_name_H-M   'P 1'
#
loop_
_entity.id
_entity.type
_entity.pdbx_description
1 polymer ?
#
loop_
_entity_poly.entity_id
_entity_poly.type
_entity_poly.pdbx_seq_one_letter_code
_entity_poly.pdbx_strand_id
1 'polypeptide(L)'
;MHAKIKDVSSKKIELCSLGWIKSKDGTMLMEKKEIINRWSEYVEDLFKGDRCEKPKLEKNIEGLNILIEEVEAAIKKTKNGKATGPDNMPVEIIEALDNLGIDLTTKLLNAIYDRGTIPEDLC
;
A
#
# COMPACT_ATOMS: atom_id res chain seq x y z
N MET A 1 20.92 -10.39 -13.15
CA MET A 1 20.81 -8.95 -13.44
C MET A 1 19.88 -8.27 -12.41
N HIS A 2 20.35 -7.98 -11.20
CA HIS A 2 19.56 -7.29 -10.15
C HIS A 2 20.42 -6.32 -9.32
N ALA A 3 21.25 -5.50 -9.98
CA ALA A 3 22.15 -4.56 -9.29
C ALA A 3 21.49 -3.21 -8.94
N LYS A 4 20.32 -2.88 -9.53
CA LYS A 4 19.77 -1.50 -9.45
C LYS A 4 18.94 -1.18 -8.20
N ILE A 5 18.52 -2.17 -7.41
CA ILE A 5 17.59 -1.92 -6.29
C ILE A 5 18.35 -1.50 -5.01
N LYS A 6 19.66 -1.75 -4.91
CA LYS A 6 20.44 -1.47 -3.70
C LYS A 6 20.94 -0.03 -3.54
N ASP A 7 20.95 0.79 -4.60
CA ASP A 7 21.49 2.16 -4.52
C ASP A 7 20.53 3.18 -3.88
N VAL A 8 19.29 2.81 -3.58
CA VAL A 8 18.29 3.72 -3.01
C VAL A 8 18.33 3.76 -1.47
N SER A 9 19.06 2.86 -0.80
CA SER A 9 18.88 2.62 0.64
C SER A 9 19.92 3.24 1.59
N SER A 10 20.98 3.92 1.14
CA SER A 10 22.03 4.36 2.08
C SER A 10 22.79 5.63 1.71
N LYS A 11 22.10 6.66 1.20
CA LYS A 11 22.59 8.03 1.30
C LYS A 11 21.54 8.86 2.01
N LYS A 12 21.87 9.22 3.24
CA LYS A 12 21.24 10.27 4.05
C LYS A 12 20.76 11.38 3.10
N ILE A 13 19.46 11.43 2.89
CA ILE A 13 18.82 12.43 2.02
C ILE A 13 18.94 13.77 2.76
N GLU A 14 20.06 14.46 2.55
CA GLU A 14 20.19 15.89 2.73
C GLU A 14 19.47 16.64 1.58
N LEU A 15 18.25 16.22 1.20
CA LEU A 15 17.40 17.00 0.28
C LEU A 15 16.68 18.13 1.05
N CYS A 16 17.48 18.97 1.72
CA CYS A 16 17.07 20.35 1.97
C CYS A 16 17.35 21.16 0.70
N SER A 17 16.41 21.13 -0.26
CA SER A 17 16.10 22.22 -1.23
C SER A 17 15.21 21.67 -2.37
N LEU A 18 13.92 21.50 -2.07
CA LEU A 18 12.88 21.35 -3.10
C LEU A 18 12.85 22.61 -3.97
N GLY A 19 12.95 22.45 -5.29
CA GLY A 19 12.72 23.57 -6.20
C GLY A 19 12.86 23.27 -7.68
N TRP A 20 13.28 22.07 -8.10
CA TRP A 20 13.43 21.79 -9.52
C TRP A 20 13.21 20.33 -9.92
N ILE A 21 12.70 20.12 -11.14
CA ILE A 21 12.51 18.80 -11.78
C ILE A 21 13.06 18.85 -13.21
N LYS A 22 13.51 17.72 -13.76
CA LYS A 22 13.92 17.66 -15.17
C LYS A 22 12.73 17.50 -16.10
N SER A 23 12.67 18.34 -17.13
CA SER A 23 11.82 18.17 -18.30
C SER A 23 12.16 16.86 -19.03
N LYS A 24 11.28 16.42 -19.93
CA LYS A 24 11.48 15.24 -20.77
C LYS A 24 12.74 15.33 -21.62
N ASP A 25 13.07 16.55 -22.08
CA ASP A 25 14.27 16.86 -22.86
C ASP A 25 15.52 17.09 -22.00
N GLY A 26 15.43 16.93 -20.67
CA GLY A 26 16.56 17.06 -19.75
C GLY A 26 16.80 18.45 -19.15
N THR A 27 16.02 19.45 -19.54
CA THR A 27 16.09 20.83 -18.99
C THR A 27 15.61 20.91 -17.54
N MET A 28 16.20 21.78 -16.72
CA MET A 28 15.75 22.00 -15.34
C MET A 28 14.55 22.95 -15.29
N LEU A 29 13.44 22.49 -14.74
CA LEU A 29 12.23 23.27 -14.49
C LEU A 29 12.19 23.68 -13.03
N MET A 30 12.00 24.97 -12.75
CA MET A 30 11.97 25.50 -11.38
C MET A 30 10.65 26.18 -11.02
N GLU A 31 9.81 26.49 -12.02
CA GLU A 31 8.51 27.09 -11.79
C GLU A 31 7.51 26.03 -11.29
N LYS A 32 6.77 26.35 -10.23
CA LYS A 32 5.79 25.42 -9.62
C LYS A 32 4.78 24.86 -10.62
N LYS A 33 4.32 25.69 -11.57
CA LYS A 33 3.35 25.29 -12.60
C LYS A 33 3.97 24.29 -13.58
N GLU A 34 5.20 24.55 -14.03
CA GLU A 34 5.95 23.64 -14.92
C GLU A 34 6.27 22.32 -14.22
N ILE A 35 6.62 22.37 -12.94
CA ILE A 35 6.86 21.17 -12.12
C ILE A 35 5.60 20.31 -12.07
N ILE A 36 4.43 20.89 -11.77
CA ILE A 36 3.15 20.15 -11.72
C ILE A 36 2.82 19.54 -13.08
N ASN A 37 2.97 20.31 -14.17
CA ASN A 37 2.69 19.83 -15.52
C ASN A 37 3.63 18.66 -15.89
N ARG A 38 4.92 18.77 -15.58
CA ARG A 38 5.91 17.72 -15.83
C ARG A 38 5.63 16.46 -15.03
N TRP A 39 5.16 16.60 -13.79
CA TRP A 39 4.67 15.49 -12.95
C TRP A 39 3.44 14.83 -13.58
N SER A 40 2.46 15.60 -14.06
CA SER A 40 1.27 15.08 -14.74
C SER A 40 1.65 14.29 -15.99
N GLU A 41 2.49 14.87 -16.86
CA GLU A 41 2.98 14.21 -18.08
C GLU A 41 3.71 12.92 -17.76
N TYR A 42 4.57 12.92 -16.72
CA TYR A 42 5.28 11.71 -16.29
C TYR A 42 4.31 10.60 -15.89
N VAL A 43 3.31 10.92 -15.07
CA VAL A 43 2.31 9.95 -14.59
C VAL A 43 1.49 9.42 -15.76
N GLU A 44 1.03 10.31 -16.64
CA GLU A 44 0.31 9.90 -17.85
C GLU A 44 1.14 8.96 -18.72
N ASP A 45 2.38 9.32 -19.05
CA ASP A 45 3.25 8.48 -19.87
C ASP A 45 3.58 7.14 -19.20
N LEU A 46 3.79 7.14 -17.88
CA LEU A 46 4.00 5.93 -17.09
C LEU A 46 2.80 4.97 -17.16
N PHE A 47 1.59 5.52 -17.26
CA PHE A 47 0.34 4.76 -17.22
C PHE A 47 -0.42 4.68 -18.55
N LYS A 48 0.10 5.29 -19.63
CA LYS A 48 -0.45 5.26 -21.00
C LYS A 48 -0.29 3.90 -21.69
N GLY A 49 0.54 3.01 -21.14
CA GLY A 49 0.69 1.66 -21.66
C GLY A 49 -0.62 0.88 -21.60
N ASP A 50 -0.82 0.01 -22.59
CA ASP A 50 -1.89 -0.99 -22.62
C ASP A 50 -1.69 -1.91 -21.42
N ARG A 51 -2.28 -1.53 -20.28
CA ARG A 51 -2.36 -2.41 -19.13
C ARG A 51 -3.15 -3.58 -19.66
N CYS A 52 -2.48 -4.73 -19.86
CA CYS A 52 -3.12 -5.96 -20.29
C CYS A 52 -4.49 -6.04 -19.63
N GLU A 53 -5.52 -6.38 -20.41
CA GLU A 53 -6.85 -6.65 -19.87
C GLU A 53 -6.65 -7.36 -18.54
N LYS A 54 -7.22 -6.79 -17.46
CA LYS A 54 -7.08 -7.36 -16.11
C LYS A 54 -7.26 -8.86 -16.30
N PRO A 55 -6.29 -9.69 -15.88
CA PRO A 55 -6.36 -11.11 -16.13
C PRO A 55 -7.76 -11.55 -15.72
N LYS A 56 -8.46 -12.26 -16.62
CA LYS A 56 -9.70 -12.93 -16.24
C LYS A 56 -9.30 -13.95 -15.20
N LEU A 57 -9.36 -13.52 -13.94
CA LEU A 57 -9.24 -14.40 -12.81
C LEU A 57 -10.46 -15.29 -12.93
N GLU A 58 -10.25 -16.52 -13.40
CA GLU A 58 -11.19 -17.58 -13.10
C GLU A 58 -11.35 -17.52 -11.60
N LYS A 59 -12.56 -17.15 -11.16
CA LYS A 59 -12.90 -17.18 -9.75
C LYS A 59 -12.80 -18.65 -9.39
N ASN A 60 -11.65 -19.07 -8.88
CA ASN A 60 -11.59 -20.27 -8.09
C ASN A 60 -12.29 -19.86 -6.80
N ILE A 61 -13.61 -20.16 -6.75
CA ILE A 61 -14.55 -19.56 -5.79
C ILE A 61 -14.23 -20.03 -4.36
N GLU A 62 -13.42 -21.07 -4.20
CA GLU A 62 -13.07 -21.62 -2.90
C GLU A 62 -11.58 -21.37 -2.60
N GLY A 63 -11.33 -20.21 -1.98
CA GLY A 63 -10.09 -20.00 -1.26
C GLY A 63 -10.11 -20.71 0.09
N LEU A 64 -8.92 -21.03 0.61
CA LEU A 64 -8.81 -21.55 1.98
C LEU A 64 -9.15 -20.45 2.98
N ASN A 65 -9.70 -20.84 4.12
CA ASN A 65 -9.90 -19.94 5.25
C ASN A 65 -8.56 -19.41 5.75
N ILE A 66 -8.55 -18.13 6.11
CA ILE A 66 -7.46 -17.48 6.82
C ILE A 66 -7.33 -18.14 8.20
N LEU A 67 -6.13 -18.60 8.52
CA LEU A 67 -5.82 -19.27 9.77
C LEU A 67 -5.57 -18.25 10.89
N ILE A 68 -5.83 -18.68 12.13
CA ILE A 68 -5.52 -17.88 13.33
C ILE A 68 -4.02 -17.56 13.40
N GLU A 69 -3.17 -18.54 13.09
CA GLU A 69 -1.70 -18.39 13.10
C GLU A 69 -1.21 -17.33 12.09
N GLU A 70 -1.89 -17.20 10.94
CA GLU A 70 -1.56 -16.18 9.95
C GLU A 70 -1.86 -14.77 10.47
N VAL A 71 -3.01 -14.60 11.14
CA VAL A 71 -3.41 -13.33 11.74
C VAL A 71 -2.50 -12.97 12.92
N GLU A 72 -2.17 -13.94 13.77
CA GLU A 72 -1.23 -13.75 14.87
C GLU A 72 0.15 -13.30 14.38
N ALA A 73 0.68 -13.97 13.35
CA ALA A 73 1.95 -13.60 12.74
C ALA A 73 1.90 -12.20 12.10
N ALA A 74 0.77 -11.84 11.49
CA ALA A 74 0.59 -10.52 10.88
C ALA A 74 0.55 -9.39 11.92
N ILE A 75 -0.14 -9.60 13.05
CA ILE A 75 -0.18 -8.64 14.16
C ILE A 75 1.23 -8.45 14.73
N LYS A 76 1.93 -9.55 15.06
CA LYS A 76 3.31 -9.51 15.59
C LYS A 76 4.31 -8.83 14.66
N LYS A 77 4.11 -8.93 13.34
CA LYS A 77 4.96 -8.28 12.33
C LYS A 77 4.65 -6.79 12.16
N THR A 78 3.47 -6.35 12.59
CA THR A 78 3.04 -4.97 12.46
C THR A 78 3.73 -4.11 13.52
N LYS A 79 4.29 -2.97 13.09
CA LYS A 79 4.90 -2.01 14.00
C LYS A 79 3.83 -1.14 14.66
N ASN A 80 4.03 -0.84 15.94
CA ASN A 80 3.23 0.09 16.70
C ASN A 80 3.44 1.53 16.19
N GLY A 81 2.46 2.40 16.43
CA GLY A 81 2.46 3.80 16.02
C GLY A 81 2.20 4.01 14.52
N LYS A 82 1.61 3.03 13.83
CA LYS A 82 1.12 3.24 12.47
C LYS A 82 -0.11 4.15 12.49
N ALA A 83 -0.24 4.98 11.45
CA ALA A 83 -1.45 5.76 11.25
C ALA A 83 -2.65 4.81 11.07
N THR A 84 -3.75 5.15 11.73
CA THR A 84 -5.00 4.40 11.67
C THR A 84 -5.68 4.58 10.31
N GLY A 85 -6.52 3.61 9.94
CA GLY A 85 -7.40 3.74 8.79
C GLY A 85 -8.60 4.66 9.06
N PRO A 86 -9.57 4.73 8.12
CA PRO A 86 -10.85 5.41 8.32
C PRO A 86 -11.62 4.91 9.56
N ASP A 87 -11.42 3.63 9.89
CA ASP A 87 -11.93 2.96 11.09
C ASP A 87 -11.38 3.53 12.41
N ASN A 88 -10.34 4.37 12.36
CA ASN A 88 -9.61 4.90 13.50
C ASN A 88 -9.13 3.82 14.48
N MET A 89 -8.90 2.60 13.99
CA MET A 89 -8.52 1.46 14.83
C MET A 89 -7.02 1.16 14.72
N PRO A 90 -6.22 1.45 15.76
CA PRO A 90 -4.82 1.05 15.81
C PRO A 90 -4.67 -0.47 16.08
N VAL A 91 -3.57 -1.07 15.60
CA VAL A 91 -3.28 -2.50 15.79
C VAL A 91 -3.10 -2.87 17.26
N GLU A 92 -2.68 -1.90 18.06
CA GLU A 92 -2.45 -2.00 19.50
C GLU A 92 -3.73 -2.35 20.26
N ILE A 93 -4.91 -1.98 19.75
CA ILE A 93 -6.19 -2.39 20.35
C ILE A 93 -6.38 -3.90 20.19
N ILE A 94 -6.11 -4.43 19.00
CA ILE A 94 -6.22 -5.86 18.73
C ILE A 94 -5.17 -6.62 19.56
N GLU A 95 -3.95 -6.10 19.65
CA GLU A 95 -2.89 -6.67 20.48
C GLU A 95 -3.25 -6.67 21.97
N ALA A 96 -3.87 -5.60 22.49
CA ALA A 96 -4.30 -5.50 23.88
C ALA A 96 -5.43 -6.50 24.24
N LEU A 97 -6.20 -6.93 23.25
CA LEU A 97 -7.25 -7.95 23.41
C LEU A 97 -6.69 -9.40 23.33
N ASP A 98 -5.40 -9.56 23.07
CA ASP A 98 -4.70 -10.84 23.02
C ASP A 98 -5.45 -11.88 22.15
N ASN A 99 -5.66 -13.09 22.66
CA ASN A 99 -6.32 -14.19 21.93
C ASN A 99 -7.73 -13.83 21.44
N LEU A 100 -8.47 -13.01 22.21
CA LEU A 100 -9.82 -12.58 21.82
C LEU A 100 -9.76 -11.61 20.64
N GLY A 101 -8.78 -10.71 20.62
CA GLY A 101 -8.55 -9.80 19.49
C GLY A 101 -8.23 -10.57 18.21
N ILE A 102 -7.36 -11.58 18.31
CA ILE A 102 -6.95 -12.43 17.18
C ILE A 102 -8.16 -13.21 16.65
N ASP A 103 -8.91 -13.90 17.52
CA ASP A 103 -10.07 -14.70 17.12
C ASP A 103 -11.18 -13.87 16.43
N LEU A 104 -11.50 -12.69 16.99
CA LEU A 104 -12.47 -11.78 16.37
C LEU A 104 -11.99 -11.27 15.01
N THR A 105 -10.71 -10.92 14.91
CA THR A 105 -10.12 -10.43 13.65
C THR A 105 -10.13 -11.52 12.59
N THR A 106 -9.75 -12.75 12.93
CA THR A 106 -9.79 -13.89 12.01
C THR A 106 -11.21 -14.19 11.53
N LYS A 107 -12.20 -14.16 12.42
CA LYS A 107 -13.62 -14.35 12.06
C LYS A 107 -14.11 -13.26 11.11
N LEU A 108 -13.79 -12.00 11.40
CA LEU A 108 -14.16 -10.86 10.56
C LEU A 108 -13.53 -10.97 9.18
N LEU A 109 -12.23 -11.25 9.10
CA LEU A 109 -11.51 -11.36 7.83
C LEU A 109 -12.04 -12.51 6.97
N ASN A 110 -12.31 -13.68 7.56
CA ASN A 110 -12.94 -14.78 6.84
C ASN A 110 -14.36 -14.42 6.37
N ALA A 111 -15.16 -13.73 7.19
CA ALA A 111 -16.48 -13.28 6.77
C ALA A 111 -16.43 -12.29 5.59
N ILE A 112 -15.45 -11.39 5.56
CA ILE A 112 -15.20 -10.47 4.43
C ILE A 112 -14.74 -11.24 3.21
N TYR A 113 -13.84 -12.21 3.40
CA TYR A 113 -13.29 -13.06 2.33
C TYR A 113 -14.39 -13.86 1.64
N ASP A 114 -15.28 -14.49 2.42
CA ASP A 114 -16.38 -15.31 1.91
C ASP A 114 -17.47 -14.46 1.22
N ARG A 115 -17.80 -13.30 1.78
CA ARG A 115 -18.85 -12.42 1.24
C ARG A 115 -18.37 -11.61 0.03
N GLY A 116 -17.07 -11.34 -0.05
CA GLY A 116 -16.47 -10.46 -1.05
C GLY A 116 -16.88 -8.99 -0.89
N THR A 117 -17.36 -8.60 0.30
CA THR A 117 -17.80 -7.23 0.60
C THR A 117 -17.15 -6.71 1.88
N ILE A 118 -16.70 -5.46 1.84
CA ILE A 118 -16.11 -4.78 2.99
C ILE A 118 -17.23 -4.00 3.71
N PRO A 119 -17.37 -4.13 5.04
CA PRO A 119 -18.29 -3.32 5.84
C PRO A 119 -18.03 -1.82 5.67
N GLU A 120 -19.11 -1.02 5.67
CA GLU A 120 -19.02 0.45 5.53
C GLU A 120 -18.21 1.09 6.66
N ASP A 121 -18.28 0.55 7.88
CA ASP A 121 -17.55 1.04 9.05
C ASP A 121 -16.01 0.90 8.90
N LEU A 122 -15.53 0.12 7.93
CA LEU A 122 -14.11 -0.10 7.66
C LEU A 122 -13.61 0.68 6.41
N CYS A 123 -14.48 1.45 5.74
CA CYS A 123 -14.18 2.13 4.48
C CYS A 123 -13.99 3.64 4.63
#